data_AF-A0A5C7RJG5-F1
#
_entry.id   AF-A0A5C7RJG5-F1
#
_cell.length_a   1.000
_cell.length_b   1.000
_cell.length_c   1.000
_cell.angle_alpha   90.00
_cell.angle_beta   90.00
_cell.angle_gamma   90.00
#
_symmetry.space_group_name_H-M   'P 1'
#
loop_
_entity.id
_entity.type
_entity.pdbx_description
1 polymer ?
#
loop_
_entity_poly.entity_id
_entity_poly.type
_entity_poly.pdbx_seq_one_letter_code
_entity_poly.pdbx_strand_id
1 'polypeptide(L)'
;MAIRCIAFDLDDTLWDCDSVIHHAEQTMFAWLQAYYPAITQRYSTLESLVASRVDYVQQHPNLHHDLTTLRTHWLQALAIESAYEPAMADAAFQVFWQARNQVQFFPEVLDSLELLASTYALGVISNGNADVHHIGIGHLFSFTLNSAEAGVSKPHPAIFEQA
;
A
#
# COMPACT_ATOMS: atom_id res chain seq x y z
N MET A 1 14.72 -28.60 16.61
CA MET A 1 13.50 -27.89 16.15
C MET A 1 13.56 -27.81 14.64
N ALA A 2 12.47 -28.11 13.93
CA ALA A 2 12.41 -27.96 12.47
C ALA A 2 11.64 -26.68 12.12
N ILE A 3 12.09 -25.94 11.10
CA ILE A 3 11.37 -24.78 10.58
C ILE A 3 10.10 -25.26 9.89
N ARG A 4 8.96 -24.64 10.21
CA ARG A 4 7.64 -25.01 9.65
C ARG A 4 7.05 -23.95 8.74
N CYS A 5 7.36 -22.69 9.01
CA CYS A 5 6.79 -21.54 8.32
C CYS A 5 7.87 -20.48 8.09
N ILE A 6 7.79 -19.79 6.96
CA ILE A 6 8.62 -18.63 6.63
C ILE A 6 7.66 -17.49 6.28
N ALA A 7 7.67 -16.43 7.08
CA ALA A 7 6.89 -15.24 6.81
C ALA A 7 7.78 -14.17 6.15
N PHE A 8 7.27 -13.53 5.11
CA PHE A 8 7.96 -12.50 4.34
C PHE A 8 7.35 -11.13 4.59
N ASP A 9 8.21 -10.12 4.59
CA ASP A 9 7.80 -8.78 4.21
C ASP A 9 7.64 -8.69 2.69
N LEU A 10 7.04 -7.59 2.21
CA LEU A 10 6.80 -7.36 0.79
C LEU A 10 7.72 -6.26 0.23
N ASP A 11 7.46 -5.03 0.65
CA ASP A 11 8.16 -3.84 0.20
C ASP A 11 9.65 -3.92 0.56
N ASP A 12 10.52 -3.62 -0.41
CA ASP A 12 11.99 -3.72 -0.33
C ASP A 12 12.52 -5.12 0.04
N THR A 13 11.66 -6.14 -0.12
CA THR A 13 12.02 -7.56 0.01
C THR A 13 11.76 -8.31 -1.29
N LEU A 14 10.59 -8.12 -1.88
CA LEU A 14 10.17 -8.78 -3.12
C LEU A 14 10.27 -7.85 -4.34
N TRP A 15 10.23 -6.54 -4.13
CA TRP A 15 10.33 -5.49 -5.15
C TRP A 15 10.82 -4.18 -4.52
N ASP A 16 11.20 -3.23 -5.37
CA ASP A 16 11.55 -1.87 -4.96
C ASP A 16 10.29 -1.06 -4.63
N CYS A 17 10.13 -0.66 -3.37
CA CYS A 17 8.93 0.03 -2.90
C CYS A 17 8.82 1.44 -3.48
N ASP A 18 9.93 2.18 -3.47
CA ASP A 18 9.97 3.59 -3.86
C ASP A 18 9.52 3.78 -5.31
N SER A 19 9.98 2.94 -6.23
CA SER A 19 9.56 3.00 -7.65
C SER A 19 8.06 2.76 -7.81
N VAL A 20 7.51 1.77 -7.10
CA VAL A 20 6.09 1.43 -7.16
C VAL A 20 5.22 2.55 -6.58
N ILE A 21 5.62 3.10 -5.43
CA ILE A 21 4.90 4.21 -4.78
C ILE A 21 4.96 5.46 -5.65
N HIS A 22 6.12 5.78 -6.22
CA HIS A 22 6.26 6.93 -7.12
C HIS A 22 5.35 6.82 -8.34
N HIS A 23 5.33 5.66 -9.01
CA HIS A 23 4.43 5.38 -10.13
C HIS A 23 2.95 5.52 -9.72
N ALA A 24 2.58 5.00 -8.55
CA ALA A 24 1.22 5.09 -8.06
C ALA A 24 0.79 6.53 -7.74
N GLU A 25 1.66 7.33 -7.14
CA GLU A 25 1.42 8.74 -6.86
C GLU A 25 1.32 9.57 -8.16
N GLN A 26 2.20 9.31 -9.15
CA GLN A 26 2.12 9.91 -10.48
C GLN A 26 0.80 9.58 -11.19
N THR A 27 0.40 8.31 -11.18
CA THR A 27 -0.82 7.84 -11.83
C THR A 27 -2.07 8.49 -11.22
N MET A 28 -2.14 8.53 -9.89
CA MET A 28 -3.23 9.21 -9.18
C MET A 28 -3.25 10.72 -9.46
N PHE A 29 -2.09 11.38 -9.46
CA PHE A 29 -2.00 12.82 -9.75
C PHE A 29 -2.48 13.15 -11.17
N ALA A 30 -2.05 12.38 -12.17
CA ALA A 30 -2.50 12.56 -13.55
C ALA A 30 -4.02 12.36 -13.69
N TRP A 31 -4.59 11.39 -12.97
CA TRP A 31 -6.03 11.18 -12.94
C TRP A 31 -6.78 12.35 -12.27
N LEU A 32 -6.30 12.83 -11.13
CA LEU A 32 -6.87 14.01 -10.47
C LEU A 32 -6.80 15.24 -11.37
N GLN A 33 -5.73 15.41 -12.14
CA GLN A 33 -5.60 16.51 -13.09
C GLN A 33 -6.67 16.46 -14.20
N ALA A 34 -6.98 15.25 -14.69
CA ALA A 34 -7.95 15.07 -15.76
C ALA A 34 -9.41 15.23 -15.29
N TYR A 35 -9.75 14.71 -14.11
CA TYR A 35 -11.15 14.62 -13.65
C TYR A 35 -11.52 15.62 -12.55
N TYR A 36 -10.55 16.08 -11.76
CA TYR A 36 -10.75 16.94 -10.59
C TYR A 36 -9.76 18.12 -10.57
N PRO A 37 -9.68 18.91 -11.66
CA PRO A 37 -8.59 19.86 -11.88
C PRO A 37 -8.43 20.91 -10.78
N ALA A 38 -9.51 21.30 -10.08
CA ALA A 38 -9.43 22.21 -8.93
C ALA A 38 -8.43 21.76 -7.84
N ILE A 39 -8.30 20.45 -7.58
CA ILE A 39 -7.30 19.91 -6.64
C ILE A 39 -5.89 20.19 -7.18
N THR A 40 -5.64 19.86 -8.45
CA THR A 40 -4.32 20.07 -9.08
C THR A 40 -4.03 21.53 -9.45
N GLN A 41 -5.00 22.43 -9.36
CA GLN A 41 -4.76 23.88 -9.43
C GLN A 41 -4.25 24.41 -8.08
N ARG A 42 -4.74 23.84 -6.97
CA ARG A 42 -4.29 24.15 -5.61
C ARG A 42 -2.95 23.50 -5.28
N TYR A 43 -2.78 22.24 -5.66
CA TYR A 43 -1.56 21.45 -5.55
C TYR A 43 -0.99 21.27 -6.96
N SER A 44 -0.31 22.32 -7.44
CA SER A 44 0.11 22.46 -8.85
C SER A 44 1.17 21.46 -9.31
N THR A 45 1.83 20.77 -8.39
CA THR A 45 2.81 19.73 -8.69
C THR A 45 2.56 18.47 -7.88
N LEU A 46 3.07 17.33 -8.36
CA LEU A 46 3.02 16.05 -7.64
C LEU A 46 3.64 16.20 -6.24
N GLU A 47 4.78 16.87 -6.13
CA GLU A 47 5.49 17.08 -4.87
C GLU A 47 4.65 17.87 -3.87
N SER A 48 3.91 18.89 -4.33
CA SER A 48 3.01 19.66 -3.47
C SER A 48 1.84 18.83 -2.94
N LEU A 49 1.29 17.94 -3.78
CA LEU A 49 0.22 17.03 -3.38
C LEU A 49 0.75 15.99 -2.37
N VAL A 50 1.92 15.40 -2.65
CA VAL A 50 2.57 14.43 -1.76
C VAL A 50 2.95 15.07 -0.42
N ALA A 51 3.45 16.31 -0.41
CA ALA A 51 3.73 17.05 0.82
C ALA A 51 2.45 17.20 1.68
N SER A 52 1.31 17.54 1.07
CA SER A 52 0.04 17.61 1.80
C SER A 52 -0.39 16.28 2.43
N ARG A 53 -0.12 15.16 1.74
CA ARG A 53 -0.36 13.81 2.26
C ARG A 53 0.55 13.54 3.45
N VAL A 54 1.83 13.87 3.35
CA VAL A 54 2.82 13.68 4.42
C VAL A 54 2.41 14.46 5.66
N ASP A 55 2.01 15.73 5.50
CA ASP A 55 1.51 16.56 6.61
C ASP A 55 0.26 15.94 7.24
N TYR A 56 -0.67 15.41 6.43
CA TYR A 56 -1.85 14.71 6.92
C TYR A 56 -1.48 13.45 7.72
N VAL A 57 -0.53 12.64 7.25
CA VAL A 57 -0.03 11.46 7.96
C VAL A 57 0.51 11.84 9.34
N GLN A 58 1.32 12.90 9.43
CA GLN A 58 1.93 13.33 10.69
C GLN A 58 0.89 13.75 11.74
N GLN A 59 -0.25 14.29 11.29
CA GLN A 59 -1.34 14.73 12.16
C GLN A 59 -2.23 13.59 12.65
N HIS A 60 -2.13 12.37 12.07
CA HIS A 60 -3.00 11.23 12.38
C HIS A 60 -2.20 9.98 12.81
N PRO A 61 -1.40 10.05 13.90
CA PRO A 61 -0.57 8.93 14.36
C PRO A 61 -1.37 7.68 14.72
N ASN A 62 -2.63 7.84 15.16
CA ASN A 62 -3.52 6.74 15.47
C ASN A 62 -3.91 5.89 14.24
N LEU A 63 -3.71 6.39 13.03
CA LEU A 63 -4.00 5.68 11.77
C LEU A 63 -2.75 5.13 11.08
N HIS A 64 -1.56 5.22 11.69
CA HIS A 64 -0.32 4.76 11.03
C HIS A 64 -0.28 3.26 10.74
N HIS A 65 -1.10 2.47 11.43
CA HIS A 65 -1.26 1.04 11.15
C HIS A 65 -2.19 0.78 9.95
N ASP A 66 -2.98 1.75 9.50
CA ASP A 66 -3.93 1.62 8.40
C ASP A 66 -3.69 2.71 7.34
N LEU A 67 -2.74 2.42 6.45
CA LEU A 67 -2.34 3.33 5.37
C LEU A 67 -3.46 3.54 4.33
N THR A 68 -4.37 2.58 4.19
CA THR A 68 -5.53 2.66 3.28
C THR A 68 -6.52 3.69 3.80
N THR A 69 -6.92 3.58 5.07
CA THR A 69 -7.81 4.54 5.72
C THR A 69 -7.18 5.92 5.76
N LEU A 70 -5.89 6.01 6.09
CA LEU A 70 -5.17 7.27 6.13
C LEU A 70 -5.21 7.99 4.78
N ARG A 71 -4.85 7.31 3.69
CA ARG A 71 -4.86 7.91 2.34
C ARG A 71 -6.27 8.27 1.89
N THR A 72 -7.27 7.43 2.19
CA THR A 72 -8.67 7.69 1.85
C THR A 72 -9.20 8.93 2.57
N HIS A 73 -8.94 9.08 3.88
CA HIS A 73 -9.36 10.26 4.64
C HIS A 73 -8.65 11.54 4.16
N TRP A 74 -7.37 11.47 3.82
CA TRP A 74 -6.66 12.59 3.20
C TRP A 74 -7.32 13.01 1.87
N LEU A 75 -7.67 12.06 1.00
CA LEU A 75 -8.38 12.34 -0.25
C LEU A 75 -9.78 12.94 -0.01
N GLN A 76 -10.48 12.51 1.04
CA GLN A 76 -11.76 13.11 1.46
C GLN A 76 -11.58 14.57 1.90
N ALA A 77 -10.51 14.87 2.63
CA ALA A 77 -10.19 16.26 3.01
C ALA A 77 -9.97 17.13 1.76
N LEU A 78 -9.24 16.62 0.76
CA LEU A 78 -9.06 17.31 -0.52
C LEU A 78 -10.38 17.51 -1.29
N ALA A 79 -11.30 16.54 -1.22
CA ALA A 79 -12.64 16.65 -1.79
C ALA A 79 -13.39 17.85 -1.20
N ILE A 80 -13.42 17.93 0.13
CA ILE A 80 -14.11 18.98 0.89
C ILE A 80 -13.48 20.35 0.57
N GLU A 81 -12.15 20.45 0.61
CA GLU A 81 -11.43 21.69 0.29
C GLU A 81 -11.71 22.22 -1.12
N SER A 82 -12.00 21.30 -2.05
CA SER A 82 -12.23 21.61 -3.46
C SER A 82 -13.71 21.58 -3.86
N ALA A 83 -14.62 21.46 -2.89
CA ALA A 83 -16.08 21.36 -3.10
C ALA A 83 -16.50 20.21 -4.06
N TYR A 84 -15.81 19.08 -4.00
CA TYR A 84 -16.18 17.84 -4.69
C TYR A 84 -16.94 16.87 -3.79
N GLU A 85 -17.71 15.99 -4.42
CA GLU A 85 -18.43 14.92 -3.72
C GLU A 85 -17.47 13.91 -3.05
N PRO A 86 -17.81 13.35 -1.88
CA PRO A 86 -16.96 12.40 -1.16
C PRO A 86 -16.53 11.17 -1.98
N ALA A 87 -17.38 10.73 -2.91
CA ALA A 87 -17.09 9.58 -3.79
C ALA A 87 -15.84 9.77 -4.67
N MET A 88 -15.36 11.00 -4.85
CA MET A 88 -14.08 11.28 -5.51
C MET A 88 -12.92 10.59 -4.79
N ALA A 89 -12.93 10.57 -3.46
CA ALA A 89 -11.85 10.01 -2.67
C ALA A 89 -11.68 8.51 -2.91
N ASP A 90 -12.79 7.77 -2.96
CA ASP A 90 -12.77 6.33 -3.24
C ASP A 90 -12.22 6.07 -4.65
N ALA A 91 -12.67 6.85 -5.64
CA ALA A 91 -12.20 6.72 -7.02
C ALA A 91 -10.70 7.05 -7.16
N ALA A 92 -10.23 8.13 -6.53
CA ALA A 92 -8.81 8.49 -6.50
C ALA A 92 -7.96 7.43 -5.79
N PHE A 93 -8.44 6.91 -4.66
CA PHE A 93 -7.75 5.86 -3.92
C PHE A 93 -7.65 4.58 -4.76
N GLN A 94 -8.71 4.19 -5.46
CA GLN A 94 -8.69 3.00 -6.33
C GLN A 94 -7.66 3.14 -7.46
N VAL A 95 -7.53 4.32 -8.07
CA VAL A 95 -6.50 4.58 -9.09
C VAL A 95 -5.10 4.42 -8.51
N PHE A 96 -4.85 5.01 -7.33
CA PHE A 96 -3.58 4.82 -6.62
C PHE A 96 -3.33 3.35 -6.30
N TRP A 97 -4.31 2.67 -5.71
CA TRP A 97 -4.16 1.30 -5.22
C TRP A 97 -3.92 0.30 -6.37
N GLN A 98 -4.59 0.47 -7.51
CA GLN A 98 -4.32 -0.33 -8.70
C GLN A 98 -2.87 -0.17 -9.17
N ALA A 99 -2.39 1.07 -9.28
CA ALA A 99 -1.02 1.34 -9.69
C ALA A 99 0.01 0.87 -8.64
N ARG A 100 -0.32 0.96 -7.35
CA ARG A 100 0.50 0.48 -6.23
C ARG A 100 0.71 -1.04 -6.24
N ASN A 101 -0.19 -1.78 -6.88
CA ASN A 101 -0.06 -3.24 -7.02
C ASN A 101 0.54 -3.67 -8.36
N GLN A 102 0.97 -2.72 -9.20
CA GLN A 102 1.74 -3.01 -10.42
C GLN A 102 3.23 -3.10 -10.08
N VAL A 103 3.64 -4.23 -9.52
CA VAL A 103 5.01 -4.43 -9.03
C VAL A 103 5.91 -5.08 -10.08
N GLN A 104 7.19 -4.74 -10.03
CA GLN A 104 8.24 -5.48 -10.71
C GLN A 104 9.09 -6.21 -9.66
N PHE A 105 9.07 -7.54 -9.70
CA PHE A 105 9.85 -8.35 -8.76
C PHE A 105 11.35 -8.17 -8.97
N PHE A 106 12.10 -8.28 -7.88
CA PHE A 106 13.55 -8.47 -7.99
C PHE A 106 13.86 -9.79 -8.72
N PRO A 107 15.04 -9.89 -9.34
CA PRO A 107 15.51 -11.15 -9.91
C PRO A 107 15.40 -12.28 -8.88
N GLU A 108 15.05 -13.49 -9.33
CA GLU A 108 14.98 -14.71 -8.51
C GLU A 108 13.86 -14.77 -7.45
N VAL A 109 13.09 -13.70 -7.23
CA VAL A 109 12.03 -13.70 -6.20
C VAL A 109 10.98 -14.77 -6.46
N LEU A 110 10.45 -14.86 -7.68
CA LEU A 110 9.41 -15.84 -8.00
C LEU A 110 9.94 -17.27 -7.86
N ASP A 111 11.08 -17.58 -8.49
CA ASP A 111 11.72 -18.90 -8.41
C ASP A 111 12.03 -19.30 -6.96
N SER A 112 12.46 -18.34 -6.13
CA SER A 112 12.76 -18.56 -4.71
C SER A 112 11.50 -18.84 -3.90
N LEU A 113 10.42 -18.08 -4.11
CA LEU A 113 9.15 -18.28 -3.43
C LEU A 113 8.54 -19.63 -3.82
N GLU A 114 8.55 -20.00 -5.10
CA GLU A 114 8.07 -21.30 -5.57
C GLU A 114 8.86 -22.46 -4.96
N LEU A 115 10.20 -22.35 -4.94
CA LEU A 115 11.06 -23.36 -4.33
C LEU A 115 10.76 -23.52 -2.83
N LEU A 116 10.63 -22.41 -2.10
CA LEU A 116 10.35 -22.46 -0.67
C LEU A 116 8.95 -22.99 -0.37
N ALA A 117 7.95 -22.62 -1.17
CA ALA A 117 6.57 -23.10 -1.04
C ALA A 117 6.45 -24.62 -1.25
N SER A 118 7.41 -25.25 -1.95
CA SER A 118 7.44 -26.71 -2.09
C SER A 118 7.72 -27.46 -0.79
N THR A 119 8.30 -26.78 0.21
CA THR A 119 8.80 -27.40 1.46
C THR A 119 8.22 -26.76 2.72
N TYR A 120 7.97 -25.46 2.71
CA TYR A 120 7.52 -24.69 3.88
C TYR A 120 6.17 -24.04 3.62
N ALA A 121 5.37 -23.86 4.67
CA ALA A 121 4.27 -22.91 4.61
C ALA A 121 4.85 -21.49 4.51
N LEU A 122 4.43 -20.72 3.50
CA LEU A 122 4.84 -19.32 3.36
C LEU A 122 3.72 -18.41 3.84
N GLY A 123 4.08 -17.30 4.47
CA GLY A 123 3.14 -16.27 4.88
C GLY A 123 3.64 -14.87 4.54
N VAL A 124 2.73 -13.90 4.58
CA VAL A 124 3.06 -12.48 4.43
C VAL A 124 2.70 -11.73 5.70
N ILE A 125 3.62 -10.89 6.18
CA ILE A 125 3.36 -9.92 7.24
C ILE A 125 3.87 -8.54 6.78
N SER A 126 2.95 -7.63 6.46
CA SER A 126 3.29 -6.31 5.90
C SER A 126 2.68 -5.15 6.70
N ASN A 127 3.35 -3.99 6.70
CA ASN A 127 2.75 -2.73 7.18
C ASN A 127 2.02 -1.98 6.05
N GLY A 128 2.19 -2.44 4.80
CA GLY A 128 1.64 -1.83 3.60
C GLY A 128 0.23 -2.32 3.26
N ASN A 129 -0.27 -1.86 2.11
CA ASN A 129 -1.55 -2.27 1.54
C ASN A 129 -1.40 -2.92 0.15
N ALA A 130 -0.21 -3.45 -0.14
CA ALA A 130 0.00 -4.33 -1.30
C ALA A 130 -0.77 -5.64 -1.10
N ASP A 131 -1.40 -6.12 -2.16
CA ASP A 131 -2.26 -7.29 -2.19
C ASP A 131 -1.65 -8.34 -3.12
N VAL A 132 -1.14 -9.42 -2.52
CA VAL A 132 -0.50 -10.52 -3.24
C VAL A 132 -1.45 -11.28 -4.17
N HIS A 133 -2.76 -11.29 -3.89
CA HIS A 133 -3.76 -11.90 -4.78
C HIS A 133 -3.97 -11.04 -6.02
N HIS A 134 -4.03 -9.71 -5.85
CA HIS A 134 -4.09 -8.79 -7.00
C HIS A 134 -2.81 -8.85 -7.84
N ILE A 135 -1.65 -8.89 -7.19
CA ILE A 135 -0.34 -9.00 -7.85
C ILE A 135 -0.19 -10.35 -8.59
N GLY A 136 -0.92 -11.39 -8.18
CA GLY A 136 -0.95 -12.69 -8.83
C GLY A 136 -0.09 -13.78 -8.17
N ILE A 137 0.58 -13.48 -7.06
CA ILE A 137 1.42 -14.44 -6.31
C ILE A 137 0.77 -14.99 -5.03
N GLY A 138 -0.48 -14.58 -4.74
CA GLY A 138 -1.18 -14.98 -3.51
C GLY A 138 -1.35 -16.50 -3.34
N HIS A 139 -1.28 -17.27 -4.42
CA HIS A 139 -1.33 -18.73 -4.38
C HIS A 139 -0.09 -19.38 -3.74
N LEU A 140 1.02 -18.64 -3.61
CA LEU A 140 2.25 -19.12 -2.96
C LEU A 140 2.21 -18.99 -1.44
N PHE A 141 1.26 -18.22 -0.90
CA PHE A 141 1.17 -17.92 0.52
C PHE A 141 -0.04 -18.60 1.16
N SER A 142 0.20 -19.24 2.30
CA SER A 142 -0.84 -19.86 3.13
C SER A 142 -1.66 -18.84 3.91
N PHE A 143 -1.10 -17.67 4.18
CA PHE A 143 -1.78 -16.55 4.82
C PHE A 143 -1.13 -15.22 4.45
N THR A 144 -1.90 -14.15 4.63
CA THR A 144 -1.46 -12.76 4.51
C THR A 144 -2.02 -11.98 5.68
N LEU A 145 -1.20 -11.19 6.35
CA LEU A 145 -1.64 -10.29 7.40
C LEU A 145 -0.99 -8.91 7.20
N ASN A 146 -1.80 -7.87 7.09
CA ASN A 146 -1.32 -6.49 7.06
C ASN A 146 -1.59 -5.78 8.40
N SER A 147 -0.93 -4.64 8.62
CA SER A 147 -1.08 -3.89 9.87
C SER A 147 -2.47 -3.29 10.10
N ALA A 148 -3.25 -3.06 9.02
CA ALA A 148 -4.61 -2.56 9.16
C ALA A 148 -5.51 -3.63 9.76
N GLU A 149 -5.42 -4.86 9.24
CA GLU A 149 -6.12 -6.03 9.76
C GLU A 149 -5.68 -6.39 11.18
N ALA A 150 -4.37 -6.32 11.46
CA ALA A 150 -3.83 -6.65 12.78
C ALA A 150 -4.08 -5.56 13.85
N GLY A 151 -4.48 -4.34 13.43
CA GLY A 151 -4.63 -3.16 14.29
C GLY A 151 -3.31 -2.59 14.85
N VAL A 152 -2.17 -3.17 14.48
CA VAL A 152 -0.82 -2.76 14.90
C VAL A 152 0.18 -3.03 13.79
N SER A 153 1.25 -2.25 13.73
CA SER A 153 2.34 -2.42 12.75
C SER A 153 3.52 -3.19 13.33
N LYS A 154 4.30 -3.84 12.47
CA LYS A 154 5.68 -4.24 12.80
C LYS A 154 6.45 -3.00 13.28
N PRO A 155 7.28 -3.11 14.33
CA PRO A 155 7.75 -4.34 14.98
C PRO A 155 6.92 -4.79 16.19
N HIS A 156 5.68 -4.33 16.38
CA HIS A 156 4.87 -4.73 17.53
C HIS A 156 4.62 -6.25 17.55
N PRO A 157 4.84 -6.98 18.66
CA PRO A 157 4.79 -8.45 18.69
C PRO A 157 3.42 -9.02 18.30
N ALA A 158 2.32 -8.33 18.66
CA ALA A 158 0.97 -8.82 18.40
C ALA A 158 0.63 -9.06 16.91
N ILE A 159 1.33 -8.45 15.94
CA ILE A 159 1.11 -8.79 14.52
C ILE A 159 1.70 -10.17 14.20
N PHE A 160 2.83 -10.54 14.81
CA PHE A 160 3.46 -11.85 14.61
C PHE A 160 2.75 -12.96 15.37
N GLU A 161 2.11 -12.65 16.51
CA GLU A 161 1.35 -13.61 17.31
C GLU A 161 -0.02 -13.96 16.68
N GLN A 162 -0.56 -13.06 15.84
CA GLN A 162 -1.80 -13.28 15.09
C GLN A 162 -1.60 -14.12 13.81
N ALA A 163 -0.39 -14.11 13.27
CA ALA A 163 0.01 -14.81 12.04
C ALA A 163 0.29 -16.31 12.30
#